data_AF-A0A356Z5J4-F1
#
_entry.id   AF-A0A356Z5J4-F1
#
_cell.length_a   1.000
_cell.length_b   1.000
_cell.length_c   1.000
_cell.angle_alpha   90.00
_cell.angle_beta   90.00
_cell.angle_gamma   90.00
#
_symmetry.space_group_name_H-M   'P 1'
#
loop_
_entity.id
_entity.type
_entity.pdbx_description
1 polymer ?
#
loop_
_entity_poly.entity_id
_entity_poly.type
_entity_poly.pdbx_seq_one_letter_code
_entity_poly.pdbx_strand_id
1 'polypeptide(L)'
;MKYLFSREINGDMAEVENSFRDNLLPWWNDIDVYYNYMQDDLTWKVLPAVVLSVYKHFDLNRSLAVAMACIFKTVYFSNSIHALIKDDAEGQLHDNKLQFAILVGDYIFGTVLKSLVRSGTTSLVGIMSDLICELNEGLVLQNKMHGNKTQVLEKTRAPLYGTSFLTAARLAGLNAEKQETYRQMGHNLGMSFELLADKQSLKEARPYLHNTEILMGHCSNYASKSGTVLEKVIGDLHLAIYGNEQVAVM
;
A
#
# COMPACT_ATOMS: atom_id res chain seq x y z
N MET A 1 -11.55 -12.20 1.15
CA MET A 1 -11.24 -10.79 0.83
C MET A 1 -11.77 -10.26 -0.50
N LYS A 2 -12.49 -11.05 -1.32
CA LYS A 2 -13.03 -10.61 -2.63
C LYS A 2 -14.10 -9.49 -2.57
N TYR A 3 -14.44 -9.02 -1.36
CA TYR A 3 -15.59 -8.14 -1.08
C TYR A 3 -15.24 -6.85 -0.32
N LEU A 4 -13.96 -6.59 -0.01
CA LEU A 4 -13.53 -5.44 0.81
C LEU A 4 -13.83 -4.06 0.18
N PHE A 5 -14.16 -4.01 -1.11
CA PHE A 5 -14.20 -2.77 -1.87
C PHE A 5 -15.53 -2.55 -2.55
N SER A 6 -16.06 -1.34 -2.38
CA SER A 6 -17.35 -0.93 -2.93
C SER A 6 -17.30 -0.80 -4.45
N ARG A 7 -18.47 -0.97 -5.10
CA ARG A 7 -18.66 -0.68 -6.54
C ARG A 7 -18.21 0.75 -6.93
N GLU A 8 -18.14 1.66 -5.96
CA GLU A 8 -17.87 3.09 -6.14
C GLU A 8 -16.42 3.39 -6.58
N ILE A 9 -15.48 2.45 -6.41
CA ILE A 9 -14.08 2.62 -6.86
C ILE A 9 -13.69 1.70 -8.03
N ASN A 10 -14.58 0.85 -8.54
CA ASN A 10 -14.25 -0.10 -9.60
C ASN A 10 -13.78 0.58 -10.90
N GLY A 11 -14.45 1.66 -11.30
CA GLY A 11 -14.04 2.43 -12.48
C GLY A 11 -12.67 3.08 -12.31
N ASP A 12 -12.38 3.57 -11.10
CA ASP A 12 -11.10 4.19 -10.78
C ASP A 12 -9.98 3.14 -10.72
N MET A 13 -10.25 1.95 -10.19
CA MET A 13 -9.32 0.82 -10.19
C MET A 13 -8.93 0.40 -11.61
N ALA A 14 -9.89 0.35 -12.54
CA ALA A 14 -9.59 0.05 -13.94
C ALA A 14 -8.67 1.11 -14.58
N GLU A 15 -8.88 2.39 -14.25
CA GLU A 15 -8.01 3.48 -14.71
C GLU A 15 -6.61 3.43 -14.08
N VAL A 16 -6.51 3.01 -12.82
CA VAL A 16 -5.23 2.73 -12.15
C VAL A 16 -4.46 1.63 -12.88
N GLU A 17 -5.10 0.51 -13.23
CA GLU A 17 -4.45 -0.59 -13.97
C GLU A 17 -3.98 -0.15 -15.37
N ASN A 18 -4.80 0.61 -16.09
CA ASN A 18 -4.42 1.14 -17.41
C ASN A 18 -3.21 2.09 -17.28
N SER A 19 -3.28 3.03 -16.34
CA SER A 19 -2.19 4.00 -16.11
C SER A 19 -0.90 3.30 -15.67
N PHE A 20 -1.01 2.28 -14.82
CA PHE A 20 0.12 1.46 -14.36
C PHE A 20 0.81 0.79 -15.55
N ARG A 21 0.05 0.15 -16.43
CA ARG A 21 0.58 -0.48 -17.64
C ARG A 21 1.24 0.53 -18.59
N ASP A 22 0.57 1.64 -18.86
CA ASP A 22 1.06 2.67 -19.79
C ASP A 22 2.36 3.32 -19.30
N ASN A 23 2.48 3.53 -17.99
CA ASN A 23 3.69 4.09 -17.38
C ASN A 23 4.91 3.18 -17.50
N LEU A 24 4.72 1.88 -17.70
CA LEU A 24 5.78 0.88 -17.80
C LEU A 24 6.15 0.50 -19.23
N LEU A 25 5.49 1.07 -20.24
CA LEU A 25 5.93 0.94 -21.63
C LEU A 25 7.31 1.60 -21.84
N PRO A 26 8.17 1.03 -22.72
CA PRO A 26 7.92 -0.11 -23.61
C PRO A 26 8.16 -1.49 -22.97
N TRP A 27 8.60 -1.57 -21.72
CA TRP A 27 9.10 -2.79 -21.08
C TRP A 27 8.03 -3.76 -20.58
N TRP A 28 6.75 -3.47 -20.86
CA TRP A 28 5.63 -4.26 -20.33
C TRP A 28 5.76 -5.77 -20.60
N ASN A 29 6.16 -6.16 -21.82
CA ASN A 29 6.28 -7.57 -22.21
C ASN A 29 7.39 -8.31 -21.45
N ASP A 30 8.42 -7.60 -21.00
CA ASP A 30 9.51 -8.19 -20.21
C ASP A 30 9.19 -8.19 -18.70
N ILE A 31 8.26 -7.33 -18.29
CA ILE A 31 7.86 -7.11 -16.90
C ILE A 31 6.62 -7.94 -16.50
N ASP A 32 5.83 -8.41 -17.48
CA ASP A 32 4.56 -9.09 -17.24
C ASP A 32 4.69 -10.34 -16.36
N VAL A 33 5.84 -11.02 -16.40
CA VAL A 33 6.16 -12.14 -15.51
C VAL A 33 6.11 -11.75 -14.04
N TYR A 34 6.64 -10.58 -13.68
CA TYR A 34 6.59 -10.05 -12.32
C TYR A 34 5.17 -9.58 -11.97
N TYR A 35 4.46 -8.97 -12.93
CA TYR A 35 3.05 -8.60 -12.74
C TYR A 35 2.18 -9.82 -12.42
N ASN A 36 2.41 -10.93 -13.12
CA ASN A 36 1.71 -12.19 -12.92
C ASN A 36 2.05 -12.82 -11.56
N TYR A 37 3.30 -12.70 -11.11
CA TYR A 37 3.71 -13.16 -9.78
C TYR A 37 2.93 -12.44 -8.65
N MET A 38 2.62 -11.16 -8.83
CA MET A 38 1.90 -10.36 -7.82
C MET A 38 0.39 -10.67 -7.74
N GLN A 39 -0.17 -11.48 -8.65
CA GLN A 39 -1.62 -11.68 -8.72
C GLN A 39 -2.21 -12.36 -7.48
N ASP A 40 -1.40 -13.01 -6.66
CA ASP A 40 -1.83 -13.60 -5.38
C ASP A 40 -1.51 -12.76 -4.14
N ASP A 41 -0.64 -11.76 -4.28
CA ASP A 41 -0.21 -10.89 -3.19
C ASP A 41 -1.34 -10.00 -2.67
N LEU A 42 -1.43 -9.86 -1.34
CA LEU A 42 -2.49 -9.09 -0.70
C LEU A 42 -2.33 -7.58 -0.92
N THR A 43 -1.16 -7.04 -0.60
CA THR A 43 -0.86 -5.62 -0.72
C THR A 43 -1.11 -5.16 -2.16
N TRP A 44 -0.73 -5.96 -3.15
CA TRP A 44 -0.96 -5.72 -4.57
C TRP A 44 -2.44 -5.45 -4.91
N LYS A 45 -3.34 -6.24 -4.30
CA LYS A 45 -4.78 -6.19 -4.52
C LYS A 45 -5.44 -5.05 -3.74
N VAL A 46 -5.01 -4.81 -2.51
CA VAL A 46 -5.69 -3.95 -1.54
C VAL A 46 -5.18 -2.52 -1.58
N LEU A 47 -3.87 -2.31 -1.73
CA LEU A 47 -3.24 -1.00 -1.60
C LEU A 47 -3.86 0.07 -2.53
N PRO A 48 -4.07 -0.17 -3.84
CA PRO A 48 -4.59 0.88 -4.72
C PRO A 48 -6.01 1.31 -4.30
N ALA A 49 -6.84 0.37 -3.87
CA ALA A 49 -8.19 0.63 -3.41
C ALA A 49 -8.20 1.41 -2.07
N VAL A 50 -7.28 1.10 -1.15
CA VAL A 50 -7.10 1.86 0.09
C VAL A 50 -6.65 3.29 -0.22
N VAL A 51 -5.69 3.49 -1.12
CA VAL A 51 -5.24 4.83 -1.54
C VAL A 51 -6.42 5.62 -2.14
N LEU A 52 -7.19 5.02 -3.05
CA LEU A 52 -8.38 5.65 -3.61
C LEU A 52 -9.39 6.02 -2.51
N SER A 53 -9.60 5.15 -1.52
CA SER A 53 -10.57 5.37 -0.44
C SER A 53 -10.21 6.57 0.45
N VAL A 54 -8.93 6.73 0.82
CA VAL A 54 -8.50 7.85 1.67
C VAL A 54 -8.43 9.16 0.89
N TYR A 55 -8.05 9.12 -0.39
CA TYR A 55 -8.09 10.32 -1.23
C TYR A 55 -9.53 10.82 -1.44
N LYS A 56 -10.48 9.89 -1.64
CA LYS A 56 -11.92 10.23 -1.70
C LYS A 56 -12.47 10.70 -0.36
N HIS A 57 -11.99 10.16 0.76
CA HIS A 57 -12.38 10.61 2.10
C HIS A 57 -12.09 12.11 2.31
N PHE A 58 -11.02 12.62 1.71
CA PHE A 58 -10.69 14.05 1.74
C PHE A 58 -11.28 14.88 0.58
N ASP A 59 -12.21 14.32 -0.20
CA ASP A 59 -12.79 14.95 -1.39
C ASP A 59 -11.71 15.46 -2.38
N LEU A 60 -10.55 14.79 -2.45
CA LEU A 60 -9.49 15.13 -3.41
C LEU A 60 -9.92 14.79 -4.84
N ASN A 61 -9.39 15.53 -5.81
CA ASN A 61 -9.73 15.35 -7.21
C ASN A 61 -9.52 13.89 -7.66
N ARG A 62 -10.49 13.35 -8.42
CA ARG A 62 -10.46 11.97 -8.92
C ARG A 62 -9.20 11.62 -9.71
N SER A 63 -8.73 12.47 -10.63
CA SER A 63 -7.54 12.18 -11.42
C SER A 63 -6.28 12.14 -10.56
N LEU A 64 -6.21 13.00 -9.53
CA LEU A 64 -5.16 12.98 -8.53
C LEU A 64 -5.20 11.69 -7.70
N ALA A 65 -6.38 11.25 -7.26
CA ALA A 65 -6.55 9.99 -6.53
C ALA A 65 -6.08 8.78 -7.35
N VAL A 66 -6.47 8.71 -8.63
CA VAL A 66 -6.02 7.65 -9.56
C VAL A 66 -4.51 7.70 -9.77
N ALA A 67 -3.94 8.89 -10.01
CA ALA A 67 -2.51 9.06 -10.19
C ALA A 67 -1.71 8.60 -8.96
N MET A 68 -2.15 8.98 -7.77
CA MET A 68 -1.48 8.59 -6.52
C MET A 68 -1.64 7.09 -6.24
N ALA A 69 -2.82 6.50 -6.47
CA ALA A 69 -3.00 5.05 -6.37
C ALA A 69 -2.08 4.28 -7.32
N CYS A 70 -1.94 4.74 -8.56
CA CYS A 70 -0.98 4.20 -9.52
C CYS A 70 0.47 4.34 -9.03
N ILE A 71 0.84 5.49 -8.46
CA ILE A 71 2.19 5.74 -7.92
C ILE A 71 2.51 4.77 -6.77
N PHE A 72 1.62 4.62 -5.79
CA PHE A 72 1.83 3.68 -4.68
C PHE A 72 1.92 2.23 -5.16
N LYS A 73 1.05 1.82 -6.09
CA LYS A 73 1.12 0.49 -6.74
C LYS A 73 2.47 0.29 -7.44
N THR A 74 2.98 1.32 -8.11
CA THR A 74 4.25 1.29 -8.86
C THR A 74 5.46 1.21 -7.92
N VAL A 75 5.46 1.96 -6.81
CA VAL A 75 6.49 1.84 -5.76
C VAL A 75 6.52 0.42 -5.22
N TYR A 76 5.35 -0.11 -4.88
CA TYR A 76 5.24 -1.45 -4.33
C TYR A 76 5.72 -2.52 -5.32
N PHE A 77 5.37 -2.37 -6.60
CA PHE A 77 5.81 -3.26 -7.66
C PHE A 77 7.33 -3.32 -7.79
N SER A 78 7.99 -2.15 -7.82
CA SER A 78 9.44 -2.06 -7.87
C SER A 78 10.11 -2.77 -6.69
N ASN A 79 9.66 -2.45 -5.47
CA ASN A 79 10.16 -3.07 -4.25
C ASN A 79 9.95 -4.59 -4.26
N SER A 80 8.84 -5.07 -4.82
CA SER A 80 8.55 -6.51 -4.94
C SER A 80 9.46 -7.21 -5.96
N ILE A 81 9.83 -6.56 -7.06
CA ILE A 81 10.82 -7.09 -8.01
C ILE A 81 12.19 -7.23 -7.32
N HIS A 82 12.63 -6.20 -6.59
CA HIS A 82 13.89 -6.27 -5.84
C HIS A 82 13.85 -7.33 -4.74
N ALA A 83 12.70 -7.56 -4.11
CA ALA A 83 12.53 -8.61 -3.11
C ALA A 83 12.62 -10.05 -3.66
N LEU A 84 12.55 -10.24 -4.98
CA LEU A 84 12.74 -11.55 -5.62
C LEU A 84 14.20 -11.92 -5.83
N ILE A 85 15.11 -10.95 -5.66
CA ILE A 85 16.55 -11.18 -5.74
C ILE A 85 16.97 -11.94 -4.48
N LYS A 86 17.70 -13.03 -4.69
CA LYS A 86 18.13 -13.96 -3.67
C LYS A 86 19.63 -13.84 -3.41
N ASP A 87 20.05 -14.35 -2.27
CA ASP A 87 21.47 -14.54 -1.98
C ASP A 87 22.02 -15.81 -2.69
N ASP A 88 23.34 -15.91 -2.83
CA ASP A 88 24.01 -17.09 -3.41
C ASP A 88 23.63 -18.38 -2.67
N ALA A 89 23.50 -18.30 -1.34
CA ALA A 89 23.10 -19.41 -0.48
C ALA A 89 21.67 -19.91 -0.78
N GLU A 90 20.83 -19.07 -1.38
CA GLU A 90 19.46 -19.37 -1.79
C GLU A 90 19.37 -19.80 -3.27
N GLY A 91 20.52 -19.92 -3.95
CA GLY A 91 20.64 -20.41 -5.32
C GLY A 91 20.46 -19.34 -6.40
N GLN A 92 20.83 -18.09 -6.13
CA GLN A 92 20.77 -17.01 -7.12
C GLN A 92 21.67 -17.30 -8.34
N LEU A 93 21.08 -17.23 -9.54
CA LEU A 93 21.81 -17.32 -10.80
C LEU A 93 22.28 -15.91 -11.21
N HIS A 94 23.56 -15.80 -11.59
CA HIS A 94 24.18 -14.55 -12.04
C HIS A 94 24.08 -14.40 -13.56
N ASP A 95 22.86 -14.25 -14.05
CA ASP A 95 22.54 -14.17 -15.47
C ASP A 95 21.90 -12.82 -15.87
N ASN A 96 21.56 -12.70 -17.15
CA ASN A 96 20.89 -11.51 -17.68
C ASN A 96 19.51 -11.25 -17.03
N LYS A 97 18.86 -12.26 -16.43
CA LYS A 97 17.57 -12.08 -15.75
C LYS A 97 17.76 -11.38 -14.42
N LEU A 98 18.80 -11.75 -13.65
CA LEU A 98 19.17 -11.01 -12.44
C LEU A 98 19.51 -9.55 -12.77
N GLN A 99 20.34 -9.33 -13.78
CA GLN A 99 20.69 -7.98 -14.21
C GLN A 99 19.45 -7.17 -14.63
N PHE A 100 18.53 -7.79 -15.40
CA PHE A 100 17.29 -7.14 -15.80
C PHE A 100 16.41 -6.79 -14.59
N ALA A 101 16.23 -7.70 -13.64
CA ALA A 101 15.43 -7.47 -12.43
C ALA A 101 15.92 -6.25 -11.62
N ILE A 102 17.24 -6.11 -11.45
CA ILE A 102 17.85 -4.96 -10.77
C ILE A 102 17.55 -3.67 -11.52
N LEU A 103 17.90 -3.63 -12.81
CA LEU A 103 17.78 -2.43 -13.64
C LEU A 103 16.33 -1.99 -13.82
N VAL A 104 15.40 -2.94 -13.95
CA VAL A 104 13.99 -2.62 -14.16
C VAL A 104 13.35 -2.08 -12.88
N GLY A 105 13.71 -2.59 -11.70
CA GLY A 105 13.28 -1.99 -10.43
C GLY A 105 13.78 -0.54 -10.29
N ASP A 106 15.05 -0.30 -10.60
CA ASP A 106 15.61 1.07 -10.58
C ASP A 106 14.90 2.02 -11.56
N TYR A 107 14.62 1.53 -12.78
CA TYR A 107 13.85 2.27 -13.78
C TYR A 107 12.43 2.60 -13.29
N ILE A 108 11.76 1.65 -12.62
CA ILE A 108 10.41 1.84 -12.08
C ILE A 108 10.41 2.93 -11.00
N PHE A 109 11.42 2.99 -10.12
CA PHE A 109 11.55 4.11 -9.17
C PHE A 109 11.74 5.46 -9.88
N GLY A 110 12.51 5.52 -10.96
CA GLY A 110 12.59 6.71 -11.81
C GLY A 110 11.23 7.11 -12.41
N THR A 111 10.42 6.12 -12.81
CA THR A 111 9.07 6.32 -13.33
C THR A 111 8.11 6.86 -12.27
N VAL A 112 8.27 6.45 -11.00
CA VAL A 112 7.54 7.03 -9.85
C VAL A 112 7.83 8.52 -9.72
N LEU A 113 9.10 8.92 -9.73
CA LEU A 113 9.49 10.34 -9.64
C LEU A 113 8.91 11.16 -10.81
N LYS A 114 9.00 10.62 -12.03
CA LYS A 114 8.38 11.23 -13.22
C LYS A 114 6.87 11.39 -13.04
N SER A 115 6.20 10.39 -12.46
CA SER A 115 4.75 10.40 -12.24
C SER A 115 4.35 11.48 -11.23
N LEU A 116 5.08 11.64 -10.12
CA LEU A 116 4.85 12.71 -9.13
C LEU A 116 4.94 14.12 -9.76
N VAL A 117 5.89 14.32 -10.68
CA VAL A 117 6.01 15.60 -11.41
C VAL A 117 4.83 15.80 -12.35
N ARG A 118 4.44 14.78 -13.12
CA ARG A 118 3.34 14.87 -14.10
C ARG A 118 1.98 15.05 -13.45
N SER A 119 1.76 14.51 -12.25
CA SER A 119 0.53 14.70 -11.47
C SER A 119 0.48 16.04 -10.72
N GLY A 120 1.53 16.86 -10.80
CA GLY A 120 1.60 18.12 -10.06
C GLY A 120 1.82 17.96 -8.55
N THR A 121 2.30 16.79 -8.11
CA THR A 121 2.52 16.47 -6.69
C THR A 121 4.01 16.46 -6.31
N THR A 122 4.83 17.29 -6.96
CA THR A 122 6.27 17.41 -6.68
C THR A 122 6.58 17.74 -5.22
N SER A 123 5.67 18.42 -4.51
CA SER A 123 5.80 18.69 -3.07
C SER A 123 5.84 17.44 -2.20
N LEU A 124 5.46 16.27 -2.74
CA LEU A 124 5.48 14.98 -2.06
C LEU A 124 6.77 14.18 -2.32
N VAL A 125 7.69 14.65 -3.18
CA VAL A 125 8.90 13.88 -3.55
C VAL A 125 9.71 13.46 -2.32
N GLY A 126 9.89 14.35 -1.34
CA GLY A 126 10.60 14.02 -0.09
C GLY A 126 9.91 12.89 0.70
N ILE A 127 8.58 12.97 0.87
CA ILE A 127 7.82 11.92 1.55
C ILE A 127 7.92 10.58 0.81
N MET A 128 7.86 10.62 -0.52
CA MET A 128 7.92 9.40 -1.34
C MET A 128 9.33 8.81 -1.40
N SER A 129 10.39 9.62 -1.36
CA SER A 129 11.76 9.12 -1.25
C SER A 129 12.00 8.47 0.10
N ASP A 130 11.50 9.06 1.19
CA ASP A 130 11.61 8.49 2.54
C ASP A 130 10.91 7.12 2.61
N LEU A 131 9.73 7.00 2.00
CA LEU A 131 9.03 5.73 1.85
C LEU A 131 9.86 4.68 1.10
N ILE A 132 10.44 5.03 -0.05
CA ILE A 132 11.25 4.08 -0.84
C ILE A 132 12.48 3.63 -0.03
N CYS A 133 13.13 4.55 0.68
CA CYS A 133 14.24 4.22 1.58
C CYS A 133 13.79 3.25 2.68
N GLU A 134 12.70 3.54 3.38
CA GLU A 134 12.19 2.67 4.44
C GLU A 134 11.83 1.26 3.95
N LEU A 135 11.19 1.14 2.79
CA LEU A 135 10.87 -0.15 2.18
C LEU A 135 12.12 -0.96 1.84
N ASN A 136 13.15 -0.31 1.30
CA ASN A 136 14.40 -0.96 0.94
C ASN A 136 15.21 -1.34 2.19
N GLU A 137 15.21 -0.52 3.24
CA GLU A 137 15.75 -0.89 4.55
C GLU A 137 15.04 -2.12 5.13
N GLY A 138 13.72 -2.22 4.94
CA GLY A 138 12.95 -3.41 5.30
C GLY A 138 13.42 -4.68 4.58
N LEU A 139 13.73 -4.60 3.29
CA LEU A 139 14.31 -5.73 2.55
C LEU A 139 15.71 -6.10 3.06
N VAL A 140 16.53 -5.10 3.45
CA VAL A 140 17.82 -5.36 4.09
C VAL A 140 17.63 -6.08 5.43
N LEU A 141 16.67 -5.64 6.25
CA LEU A 141 16.34 -6.28 7.52
C LEU A 141 15.89 -7.75 7.33
N GLN A 142 15.04 -7.99 6.33
CA GLN A 142 14.54 -9.33 6.02
C GLN A 142 15.67 -10.29 5.65
N ASN A 143 16.56 -9.87 4.74
CA ASN A 143 17.58 -10.75 4.18
C ASN A 143 18.85 -10.85 5.05
N LYS A 144 19.30 -9.75 5.67
CA LYS A 144 20.59 -9.73 6.38
C LYS A 144 20.50 -9.88 7.89
N MET A 145 19.38 -9.49 8.50
CA MET A 145 19.28 -9.37 9.96
C MET A 145 18.30 -10.37 10.56
N HIS A 146 17.71 -11.25 9.75
CA HIS A 146 16.70 -12.23 10.16
C HIS A 146 15.59 -11.62 11.03
N GLY A 147 15.11 -10.43 10.63
CA GLY A 147 14.03 -9.74 11.33
C GLY A 147 12.80 -10.63 11.49
N ASN A 148 12.11 -10.52 12.63
CA ASN A 148 10.89 -11.29 12.80
C ASN A 148 9.81 -10.79 11.82
N LYS A 149 8.83 -11.64 11.53
CA LYS A 149 7.81 -11.37 10.50
C LYS A 149 7.12 -10.01 10.68
N THR A 150 6.72 -9.66 11.90
CA THR A 150 6.04 -8.39 12.19
C THR A 150 6.94 -7.20 11.90
N GLN A 151 8.21 -7.24 12.32
CA GLN A 151 9.19 -6.19 12.01
C GLN A 151 9.40 -6.01 10.50
N VAL A 152 9.44 -7.12 9.76
CA VAL A 152 9.54 -7.06 8.29
C VAL A 152 8.30 -6.40 7.71
N LEU A 153 7.08 -6.74 8.15
CA LEU A 153 5.84 -6.10 7.67
C LEU A 153 5.78 -4.60 8.02
N GLU A 154 6.21 -4.23 9.23
CA GLU A 154 6.28 -2.84 9.69
C GLU A 154 7.20 -1.97 8.83
N LYS A 155 8.20 -2.58 8.17
CA LYS A 155 9.15 -1.88 7.30
C LYS A 155 8.90 -2.05 5.80
N THR A 156 8.28 -3.15 5.36
CA THR A 156 8.13 -3.48 3.93
C THR A 156 6.72 -3.32 3.40
N ARG A 157 5.70 -3.25 4.28
CA ARG A 157 4.29 -3.18 3.88
C ARG A 157 3.55 -2.02 4.52
N ALA A 158 3.55 -1.93 5.85
CA ALA A 158 2.83 -0.88 6.59
C ALA A 158 3.17 0.56 6.15
N PRO A 159 4.42 0.91 5.79
CA PRO A 159 4.76 2.26 5.36
C PRO A 159 4.02 2.73 4.11
N LEU A 160 3.65 1.81 3.20
CA LEU A 160 2.85 2.14 2.00
C LEU A 160 1.49 2.72 2.39
N TYR A 161 0.81 2.06 3.32
CA TYR A 161 -0.50 2.47 3.80
C TYR A 161 -0.42 3.77 4.61
N GLY A 162 0.50 3.85 5.59
CA GLY A 162 0.70 5.05 6.40
C GLY A 162 1.05 6.28 5.56
N THR A 163 1.96 6.12 4.60
CA THR A 163 2.36 7.21 3.70
C THR A 163 1.25 7.61 2.75
N SER A 164 0.39 6.68 2.31
CA SER A 164 -0.78 7.04 1.49
C SER A 164 -1.77 7.94 2.23
N PHE A 165 -1.97 7.70 3.53
CA PHE A 165 -2.83 8.54 4.36
C PHE A 165 -2.18 9.90 4.65
N LEU A 166 -0.88 9.90 4.95
CA LEU A 166 -0.09 11.13 5.13
C LEU A 166 -0.17 12.04 3.90
N THR A 167 0.07 11.48 2.71
CA THR A 167 0.05 12.26 1.46
C THR A 167 -1.34 12.82 1.17
N ALA A 168 -2.39 12.04 1.40
CA ALA A 168 -3.77 12.51 1.25
C ALA A 168 -4.09 13.66 2.22
N ALA A 169 -3.75 13.51 3.51
CA ALA A 169 -3.94 14.53 4.54
C ALA A 169 -3.15 15.81 4.24
N ARG A 170 -1.92 15.69 3.73
CA ARG A 170 -1.07 16.82 3.35
C ARG A 170 -1.63 17.57 2.15
N LEU A 171 -2.10 16.85 1.12
CA LEU A 171 -2.73 17.44 -0.05
C LEU A 171 -4.08 18.10 0.28
N ALA A 172 -4.78 17.60 1.30
CA ALA A 172 -5.98 18.21 1.86
C ALA A 172 -5.72 19.46 2.74
N GLY A 173 -4.45 19.85 2.91
CA GLY A 173 -4.07 21.05 3.67
C GLY A 173 -4.20 20.90 5.19
N LEU A 174 -4.21 19.68 5.72
CA LEU A 174 -4.25 19.47 7.17
C LEU A 174 -2.94 19.90 7.84
N ASN A 175 -3.00 20.24 9.12
CA ASN A 175 -1.82 20.58 9.92
C ASN A 175 -0.97 19.32 10.25
N ALA A 176 0.25 19.52 10.77
CA ALA A 176 1.20 18.45 11.04
C ALA A 176 0.67 17.38 12.02
N GLU A 177 -0.07 17.79 13.05
CA GLU A 177 -0.66 16.88 14.04
C GLU A 177 -1.68 15.94 13.40
N LYS A 178 -2.58 16.48 12.57
CA LYS A 178 -3.57 15.67 11.85
C LYS A 178 -2.92 14.81 10.79
N GLN A 179 -1.93 15.34 10.07
CA GLN A 179 -1.13 14.56 9.11
C GLN A 179 -0.52 13.31 9.78
N GLU A 180 0.02 13.46 10.98
CA GLU A 180 0.57 12.34 11.76
C GLU A 180 -0.50 11.36 12.22
N THR A 181 -1.66 11.84 12.66
CA THR A 181 -2.80 11.00 13.05
C THR A 181 -3.25 10.12 11.87
N TYR A 182 -3.37 10.69 10.67
CA TYR A 182 -3.71 9.93 9.47
C TYR A 182 -2.58 8.97 9.07
N ARG A 183 -1.31 9.36 9.19
CA ARG A 183 -0.16 8.44 8.97
C ARG A 183 -0.26 7.21 9.86
N GLN A 184 -0.53 7.39 11.14
CA GLN A 184 -0.69 6.30 12.11
C GLN A 184 -1.91 5.46 11.80
N MET A 185 -3.04 6.07 11.41
CA MET A 185 -4.24 5.33 11.02
C MET A 185 -3.98 4.42 9.82
N GLY A 186 -3.34 4.95 8.77
CA GLY A 186 -2.96 4.17 7.59
C GLY A 186 -1.97 3.05 7.93
N HIS A 187 -0.99 3.32 8.79
CA HIS A 187 -0.02 2.30 9.23
C HIS A 187 -0.71 1.13 9.96
N ASN A 188 -1.57 1.44 10.94
CA ASN A 188 -2.33 0.43 11.68
C ASN A 188 -3.29 -0.35 10.77
N LEU A 189 -3.96 0.34 9.85
CA LEU A 189 -4.82 -0.32 8.86
C LEU A 189 -4.02 -1.28 7.97
N GLY A 190 -2.85 -0.85 7.49
CA GLY A 190 -1.93 -1.70 6.74
C GLY A 190 -1.51 -2.95 7.51
N MET A 191 -1.03 -2.78 8.74
CA MET A 191 -0.63 -3.90 9.60
C MET A 191 -1.76 -4.89 9.83
N SER A 192 -2.99 -4.42 10.06
CA SER A 192 -4.14 -5.30 10.24
C SER A 192 -4.49 -6.10 8.98
N PHE A 193 -4.35 -5.53 7.78
CA PHE A 193 -4.48 -6.30 6.53
C PHE A 193 -3.41 -7.38 6.39
N GLU A 194 -2.14 -7.01 6.54
CA GLU A 194 -1.02 -7.92 6.28
C GLU A 194 -0.96 -9.07 7.31
N LEU A 195 -1.27 -8.78 8.58
CA LEU A 195 -1.36 -9.80 9.62
C LEU A 195 -2.59 -10.69 9.45
N LEU A 196 -3.72 -10.16 8.95
CA LEU A 196 -4.90 -11.00 8.64
C LEU A 196 -4.65 -11.98 7.49
N ALA A 197 -3.78 -11.63 6.54
CA ALA A 197 -3.39 -12.50 5.43
C ALA A 197 -2.86 -13.85 5.93
N ASP A 198 -2.21 -13.84 7.10
CA ASP A 198 -1.79 -15.02 7.83
C ASP A 198 -2.79 -15.34 8.95
N LYS A 199 -3.56 -16.41 8.77
CA LYS A 199 -4.55 -16.85 9.77
C LYS A 199 -3.95 -17.11 11.15
N GLN A 200 -2.65 -17.38 11.25
CA GLN A 200 -1.97 -17.58 12.54
C GLN A 200 -1.76 -16.26 13.31
N SER A 201 -1.78 -15.12 12.61
CA SER A 201 -1.57 -13.77 13.17
C SER A 201 -2.87 -13.01 13.46
N LEU A 202 -4.04 -13.67 13.46
CA LEU A 202 -5.33 -13.03 13.75
C LEU A 202 -5.35 -12.27 15.08
N LYS A 203 -4.73 -12.81 16.14
CA LYS A 203 -4.64 -12.15 17.45
C LYS A 203 -3.73 -10.92 17.40
N GLU A 204 -2.69 -10.96 16.56
CA GLU A 204 -1.73 -9.87 16.37
C GLU A 204 -2.34 -8.74 15.52
N ALA A 205 -3.28 -9.04 14.62
CA ALA A 205 -3.95 -8.03 13.79
C ALA A 205 -4.93 -7.14 14.59
N ARG A 206 -5.53 -7.67 15.67
CA ARG A 206 -6.60 -6.99 16.44
C ARG A 206 -6.20 -5.65 17.05
N PRO A 207 -5.04 -5.52 17.75
CA PRO A 207 -4.63 -4.24 18.30
C PRO A 207 -4.48 -3.15 17.23
N TYR A 208 -3.95 -3.50 16.06
CA TYR A 208 -3.81 -2.55 14.95
C TYR A 208 -5.17 -2.11 14.39
N LEU A 209 -6.12 -3.04 14.19
CA LEU A 209 -7.47 -2.65 13.77
C LEU A 209 -8.15 -1.76 14.81
N HIS A 210 -8.06 -2.13 16.09
CA HIS A 210 -8.65 -1.33 17.18
C HIS A 210 -8.09 0.10 17.21
N ASN A 211 -6.77 0.26 17.07
CA ASN A 211 -6.14 1.57 16.98
C ASN A 211 -6.63 2.36 15.75
N THR A 212 -6.85 1.69 14.61
CA THR A 212 -7.41 2.31 13.41
C THR A 212 -8.80 2.89 13.68
N GLU A 213 -9.65 2.14 14.37
CA GLU A 213 -11.02 2.57 14.72
C GLU A 213 -11.03 3.75 15.70
N ILE A 214 -10.15 3.74 16.72
CA ILE A 214 -9.99 4.87 17.65
C ILE A 214 -9.57 6.13 16.88
N LEU A 215 -8.55 6.03 16.04
CA LEU A 215 -8.04 7.16 15.26
C LEU A 215 -9.11 7.68 14.28
N MET A 216 -9.88 6.79 13.65
CA MET A 216 -10.99 7.16 12.79
C MET A 216 -12.06 7.92 13.58
N GLY A 217 -12.45 7.44 14.77
CA GLY A 217 -13.41 8.12 15.64
C GLY A 217 -12.97 9.53 16.05
N HIS A 218 -11.67 9.74 16.30
CA HIS A 218 -11.13 11.07 16.56
C HIS A 218 -11.21 11.98 15.34
N CYS A 219 -11.06 11.44 14.12
CA CYS A 219 -11.10 12.21 12.88
C CYS A 219 -12.53 12.53 12.41
N SER A 220 -13.49 11.62 12.60
CA SER A 220 -14.90 11.79 12.20
C SER A 220 -15.60 12.93 12.95
N ASN A 221 -15.10 13.32 14.13
CA ASN A 221 -15.57 14.51 14.84
C ASN A 221 -15.22 15.84 14.13
N TYR A 222 -14.36 15.82 13.10
CA TYR A 222 -13.88 17.02 12.41
C TYR A 222 -14.31 17.14 10.94
N ALA A 223 -14.91 16.10 10.33
CA ALA A 223 -15.38 16.13 8.95
C ALA A 223 -16.65 15.28 8.78
N SER A 224 -17.75 15.98 8.50
CA SER A 224 -19.08 15.42 8.26
C SER A 224 -19.13 14.59 6.97
N LYS A 225 -19.07 13.26 7.08
CA LYS A 225 -19.68 12.30 6.13
C LYS A 225 -19.52 10.90 6.74
N SER A 226 -20.58 10.36 7.30
CA SER A 226 -20.66 8.94 7.63
C SER A 226 -20.93 8.12 6.38
N GLY A 227 -20.40 6.90 6.32
CA GLY A 227 -20.58 5.97 5.21
C GLY A 227 -19.60 6.14 4.04
N THR A 228 -18.42 6.72 4.27
CA THR A 228 -17.37 6.82 3.25
C THR A 228 -16.85 5.45 2.82
N VAL A 229 -16.22 5.37 1.63
CA VAL A 229 -15.59 4.13 1.16
C VAL A 229 -14.52 3.64 2.16
N LEU A 230 -13.77 4.56 2.78
CA LEU A 230 -12.77 4.22 3.78
C LEU A 230 -13.39 3.57 5.03
N GLU A 231 -14.50 4.12 5.54
CA GLU A 231 -15.22 3.52 6.68
C GLU A 231 -15.77 2.13 6.34
N LYS A 232 -16.25 1.92 5.11
CA LYS A 232 -16.67 0.59 4.64
C LYS A 232 -15.51 -0.40 4.62
N VAL A 233 -14.34 0.01 4.14
CA VAL A 233 -13.12 -0.83 4.14
C VAL A 233 -12.73 -1.24 5.57
N ILE A 234 -12.76 -0.29 6.51
CA ILE A 234 -12.48 -0.57 7.93
C ILE A 234 -13.53 -1.53 8.51
N GLY A 235 -14.82 -1.30 8.23
CA GLY A 235 -15.92 -2.15 8.68
C GLY A 235 -15.85 -3.58 8.13
N ASP A 236 -15.53 -3.75 6.85
CA ASP A 236 -15.35 -5.07 6.23
C ASP A 236 -14.15 -5.82 6.83
N LEU A 237 -13.07 -5.09 7.16
CA LEU A 237 -11.92 -5.67 7.85
C LEU A 237 -12.25 -6.08 9.28
N HIS A 238 -13.04 -5.27 10.00
CA HIS A 238 -13.58 -5.62 11.32
C HIS A 238 -14.39 -6.91 11.26
N LEU A 239 -15.32 -7.03 10.31
CA LEU A 239 -16.09 -8.26 10.12
C LEU A 239 -15.20 -9.45 9.78
N ALA A 240 -14.12 -9.26 9.02
CA ALA A 240 -13.18 -10.34 8.71
C ALA A 240 -12.38 -10.82 9.94
N ILE A 241 -12.03 -9.92 10.86
CA ILE A 241 -11.24 -10.24 12.06
C ILE A 241 -12.11 -10.78 13.21
N TYR A 242 -13.31 -10.23 13.40
CA TYR A 242 -14.18 -10.53 14.54
C TYR A 242 -15.44 -11.36 14.17
N GLY A 243 -15.88 -11.34 12.92
CA GLY A 243 -17.13 -12.00 12.49
C GLY A 243 -17.12 -13.53 12.60
N ASN A 244 -15.94 -14.16 12.62
CA ASN A 244 -15.82 -15.61 12.83
C ASN A 244 -16.00 -16.05 14.30
N GLU A 245 -16.01 -15.13 15.27
CA GLU A 245 -16.24 -15.47 16.69
C GLU A 245 -17.73 -15.61 17.02
N GLN A 246 -18.65 -15.02 16.25
CA GLN A 246 -20.09 -15.12 16.50
C GLN A 246 -20.71 -16.46 16.10
N VAL A 247 -20.02 -17.29 15.30
CA VAL A 247 -20.49 -18.62 14.89
C VAL A 247 -20.02 -19.73 15.84
N ALA A 248 -19.02 -19.45 16.69
CA ALA A 248 -18.45 -20.43 17.63
C ALA A 248 -19.10 -20.42 19.03
N VAL A 249 -20.11 -19.56 19.25
CA VAL A 249 -20.87 -19.44 20.51
C VAL A 249 -22.37 -19.76 20.30
N MET A 250 -22.73 -20.43 19.21
CA MET A 250 -24.01 -21.12 19.02
C MET A 250 -23.77 -22.62 18.88
#